data_AF-A0AAJ1B3I6-F1
#
_entry.id   AF-A0AAJ1B3I6-F1
#
_cell.length_a   1.000
_cell.length_b   1.000
_cell.length_c   1.000
_cell.angle_alpha   90.00
_cell.angle_beta   90.00
_cell.angle_gamma   90.00
#
_symmetry.space_group_name_H-M   'P 1'
#
loop_
_entity.id
_entity.type
_entity.pdbx_description
1 polymer ?
#
loop_
_entity_poly.entity_id
_entity_poly.type
_entity_poly.pdbx_seq_one_letter_code
_entity_poly.pdbx_strand_id
1 'polypeptide(L)' 'VKNAVSNTFKKRFEISVDINGYKEDRYKKVASMAKRFGKQVLRTKAEIKLDPMPADEGRVMHQEVSTYAHSKTGRHGEG' A
#
# COMPACT_ATOMS: atom_id res chain seq x y z
N VAL A 1 9.82 -17.39 -7.25
CA VAL A 1 11.27 -17.40 -6.93
C VAL A 1 11.56 -17.80 -5.48
N LYS A 2 10.86 -17.26 -4.45
CA LYS A 2 11.02 -17.71 -3.04
C LYS A 2 10.79 -19.22 -2.81
N ASN A 3 9.76 -19.81 -3.43
CA ASN A 3 9.46 -21.24 -3.26
C ASN A 3 10.53 -22.17 -3.86
N ALA A 4 11.30 -21.70 -4.85
CA ALA A 4 12.32 -22.53 -5.49
C ALA A 4 13.52 -22.78 -4.57
N VAL A 5 13.92 -21.78 -3.78
CA VAL A 5 15.11 -21.88 -2.92
C VAL A 5 14.84 -22.70 -1.66
N SER A 6 13.63 -22.61 -1.10
CA SER A 6 13.24 -23.37 0.10
C SER A 6 13.11 -24.87 -0.15
N ASN A 7 12.89 -25.31 -1.40
CA ASN A 7 12.76 -26.72 -1.73
C ASN A 7 14.14 -27.39 -1.93
N THR A 8 15.13 -26.64 -2.40
CA THR A 8 16.50 -27.13 -2.65
C THR A 8 17.34 -27.18 -1.38
N PHE A 9 17.15 -26.22 -0.48
CA PHE A 9 17.79 -26.23 0.83
C PHE A 9 16.68 -26.33 1.87
N LYS A 10 16.56 -27.47 2.57
CA LYS A 10 15.60 -27.72 3.67
C LYS A 10 15.82 -26.84 4.92
N LYS A 11 16.35 -25.63 4.74
CA LYS A 11 16.56 -24.58 5.75
C LYS A 11 15.85 -23.32 5.26
N ARG A 12 15.11 -22.66 6.16
CA ARG A 12 14.47 -21.37 5.87
C ARG A 12 15.57 -20.31 5.68
N PHE A 13 15.75 -19.86 4.44
CA PHE A 13 16.55 -18.67 4.14
C PHE A 13 15.61 -17.49 3.91
N GLU A 14 15.80 -16.42 4.67
CA GLU A 14 15.09 -15.17 4.48
C GLU A 14 15.75 -14.37 3.36
N ILE A 15 15.23 -14.51 2.14
CA ILE A 15 15.74 -13.77 0.98
C ILE A 15 14.90 -12.50 0.82
N SER A 16 15.51 -11.37 1.18
CA SER A 16 14.99 -10.04 0.89
C SER A 16 15.56 -9.57 -0.45
N VAL A 17 14.75 -9.62 -1.50
CA VAL A 17 15.10 -9.02 -2.81
C VAL A 17 14.62 -7.57 -2.77
N ASP A 18 15.55 -6.66 -2.46
CA ASP A 18 15.32 -5.22 -2.59
C ASP A 18 15.95 -4.73 -3.89
N ILE A 19 15.14 -4.15 -4.76
CA ILE A 19 15.61 -3.57 -6.01
C ILE A 19 15.91 -2.10 -5.72
N ASN A 20 17.14 -1.80 -5.30
CA ASN A 20 17.72 -0.45 -5.27
C ASN A 20 16.78 0.65 -4.70
N GLY A 21 16.11 0.40 -3.56
CA GLY A 21 15.23 1.39 -2.92
C GLY A 21 13.88 1.61 -3.62
N TYR A 22 13.50 0.79 -4.60
CA TYR A 22 12.23 0.87 -5.33
C TYR A 22 11.04 0.89 -4.39
N LYS A 23 11.06 0.06 -3.35
CA LYS A 23 10.01 0.03 -2.32
C LYS A 23 9.90 1.36 -1.60
N GLU A 24 11.01 1.96 -1.20
CA GLU A 24 11.02 3.20 -0.43
C GLU A 24 10.44 4.37 -1.23
N ASP A 25 10.82 4.52 -2.50
CA ASP A 25 10.26 5.54 -3.39
C ASP A 25 8.76 5.30 -3.66
N ARG A 26 8.38 4.02 -3.86
CA ARG A 26 6.97 3.61 -3.97
C ARG A 26 6.16 4.00 -2.73
N TYR A 27 6.66 3.70 -1.53
CA TYR A 27 5.96 4.03 -0.29
C TYR A 27 5.86 5.54 -0.08
N LYS A 28 6.91 6.32 -0.40
CA LYS A 28 6.87 7.79 -0.35
C LYS A 28 5.81 8.37 -1.29
N LYS A 29 5.70 7.82 -2.51
CA LYS A 29 4.66 8.20 -3.47
C LYS A 29 3.27 7.87 -2.95
N VAL A 30 3.06 6.66 -2.43
CA VAL A 30 1.76 6.22 -1.87
C VAL A 30 1.35 7.11 -0.69
N ALA A 31 2.26 7.42 0.23
CA ALA A 31 1.99 8.32 1.35
C ALA A 31 1.64 9.75 0.88
N SER A 32 2.35 10.26 -0.12
CA SER A 32 2.07 11.58 -0.70
C SER A 32 0.71 11.63 -1.41
N MET A 33 0.34 10.56 -2.10
CA MET A 33 -0.99 10.39 -2.70
C MET A 33 -2.07 10.34 -1.63
N ALA A 34 -1.89 9.54 -0.57
CA ALA A 34 -2.83 9.43 0.54
C ALA A 34 -3.12 10.79 1.19
N LYS A 35 -2.08 11.59 1.45
CA LYS A 35 -2.23 12.96 1.98
C LYS A 35 -2.98 13.90 1.04
N ARG A 36 -2.72 13.80 -0.28
CA ARG A 36 -3.42 14.59 -1.29
C ARG A 36 -4.90 14.21 -1.36
N PHE A 37 -5.21 12.92 -1.40
CA PHE A 37 -6.58 12.45 -1.43
C PHE A 37 -7.33 12.76 -0.13
N GLY A 38 -6.70 12.59 1.03
CA GLY A 38 -7.29 12.99 2.32
C GLY A 38 -7.70 14.47 2.32
N LYS A 39 -6.81 15.36 1.87
CA LYS A 39 -7.13 16.79 1.71
C LYS A 39 -8.23 17.05 0.67
N GLN A 40 -8.21 16.32 -0.44
CA GLN A 40 -9.19 16.49 -1.50
C GLN A 40 -10.58 16.03 -1.06
N VAL A 41 -10.70 14.86 -0.40
CA VAL A 41 -11.94 14.35 0.20
C VAL A 41 -12.45 15.32 1.27
N LEU A 42 -11.59 15.86 2.13
CA LEU A 42 -11.99 16.86 3.12
C LEU A 42 -12.55 18.14 2.47
N ARG A 43 -11.96 18.60 1.36
CA ARG A 43 -12.38 19.83 0.68
C ARG A 43 -13.64 19.64 -0.17
N THR A 44 -13.71 18.54 -0.91
CA THR A 44 -14.83 18.29 -1.85
C THR A 44 -15.98 17.51 -1.22
N LYS A 45 -15.75 16.84 -0.09
CA LYS A 45 -16.68 15.88 0.53
C LYS A 45 -17.15 14.77 -0.44
N ALA A 46 -16.40 14.56 -1.52
CA ALA A 46 -16.68 13.58 -2.55
C ALA A 46 -15.87 12.30 -2.33
N GLU A 47 -16.47 11.17 -2.68
CA GLU A 47 -15.80 9.88 -2.65
C GLU A 47 -14.82 9.76 -3.82
N ILE A 48 -13.58 9.34 -3.53
CA ILE A 48 -12.53 9.13 -4.54
C ILE A 48 -12.35 7.63 -4.75
N LYS A 49 -12.55 7.17 -5.99
CA LYS A 49 -12.18 5.81 -6.40
C LYS A 49 -10.71 5.78 -6.80
N LEU A 50 -9.99 4.81 -6.28
CA LEU A 50 -8.56 4.60 -6.54
C LEU A 50 -8.38 3.28 -7.27
N ASP A 51 -7.36 3.21 -8.11
CA ASP A 51 -6.95 1.96 -8.75
C ASP A 51 -6.53 0.92 -7.69
N PRO A 52 -6.81 -0.37 -7.94
CA PRO A 52 -6.45 -1.44 -7.02
C PRO A 52 -4.93 -1.49 -6.83
N MET A 53 -4.52 -1.39 -5.57
CA MET A 53 -3.11 -1.46 -5.17
C MET A 53 -2.81 -2.73 -4.37
N PRO A 54 -1.55 -3.24 -4.40
CA PRO A 54 -1.05 -4.29 -3.51
C PRO A 54 -1.44 -4.11 -2.05
N ALA A 55 -1.61 -5.23 -1.32
CA ALA A 55 -2.02 -5.23 0.08
C ALA A 55 -1.13 -4.36 0.99
N ASP A 56 0.19 -4.41 0.79
CA ASP A 56 1.15 -3.64 1.59
C ASP A 56 0.94 -2.12 1.45
N GLU A 57 0.66 -1.66 0.23
CA GLU A 57 0.47 -0.24 -0.08
C GLU A 57 -0.90 0.24 0.35
N GLY A 58 -1.93 -0.59 0.13
CA GLY A 58 -3.29 -0.33 0.61
C GLY A 58 -3.33 -0.16 2.13
N ARG A 59 -2.51 -0.92 2.86
CA ARG A 59 -2.38 -0.76 4.32
C ARG A 59 -1.82 0.61 4.71
N VAL A 60 -0.76 1.07 4.05
CA VAL A 60 -0.17 2.40 4.29
C VAL A 60 -1.19 3.50 3.98
N MET A 61 -1.90 3.36 2.86
CA MET A 61 -2.90 4.33 2.44
C MET A 61 -4.09 4.39 3.41
N HIS A 62 -4.60 3.23 3.84
CA HIS A 62 -5.65 3.14 4.85
C HIS A 62 -5.22 3.77 6.17
N GLN A 63 -3.98 3.52 6.61
CA GLN A 63 -3.44 4.09 7.85
C GLN A 63 -3.35 5.61 7.81
N GLU A 64 -2.81 6.16 6.72
CA GLU A 64 -2.68 7.61 6.52
C GLU A 64 -4.07 8.27 6.43
N VAL A 65 -5.00 7.68 5.69
CA VAL A 65 -6.34 8.26 5.53
C VAL A 65 -7.17 8.11 6.82
N SER A 66 -6.99 7.03 7.58
CA SER A 66 -7.65 6.85 8.89
C SER A 66 -7.22 7.88 9.94
N THR A 67 -6.08 8.55 9.74
CA THR A 67 -5.63 9.65 10.61
C THR A 67 -6.50 10.91 10.43
N TYR A 68 -7.21 11.04 9.31
CA TYR A 68 -8.18 12.13 9.11
C TYR A 68 -9.54 11.68 9.67
N ALA A 69 -9.99 12.34 10.74
CA ALA A 69 -11.14 11.98 11.58
C ALA A 69 -12.51 11.79 10.86
N HIS A 70 -12.61 12.12 9.57
CA HIS A 70 -13.86 12.08 8.80
C HIS A 70 -13.77 11.26 7.51
N SER A 71 -12.67 10.55 7.26
CA SER A 71 -12.51 9.71 6.06
C SER A 71 -12.46 8.23 6.42
N LYS A 72 -13.44 7.48 5.92
CA LYS A 72 -13.40 6.02 5.88
C LYS A 72 -12.87 5.59 4.52
N THR A 73 -11.95 4.62 4.51
CA THR A 73 -11.46 4.00 3.27
C THR A 73 -11.82 2.53 3.28
N GLY A 74 -12.57 2.07 2.30
CA GLY A 74 -12.86 0.66 2.07
C GLY A 74 -12.25 0.22 0.76
N ARG A 75 -11.70 -1.00 0.71
CA ARG A 75 -11.34 -1.62 -0.57
C ARG A 75 -12.62 -2.22 -1.14
N HIS A 76 -13.12 -1.64 -2.23
CA HIS A 76 -14.19 -2.25 -3.01
C HIS A 76 -13.52 -3.17 -4.04
N GLY A 77 -13.39 -4.44 -3.69
CA GLY A 77 -12.84 -5.47 -4.58
C GLY A 77 -13.83 -6.62 -4.65
N GLU A 78 -14.41 -6.83 -5.82
CA GLU A 78 -15.04 -8.10 -6.16
C GLU A 78 -13.92 -9.14 -6.28
N GLY A 79 -14.11 -10.30 -5.65
CA GLY A 79 -13.09 -11.33 -5.44
C GLY A 79 -12.52 -11.94 -6.71
#